data_AF-A0A2W6PAU3-F1
#
_entry.id   AF-A0A2W6PAU3-F1
#
_cell.length_a   1.000
_cell.length_b   1.000
_cell.length_c   1.000
_cell.angle_alpha   90.00
_cell.angle_beta   90.00
_cell.angle_gamma   90.00
#
_symmetry.space_group_name_H-M   'P 1'
#
loop_
_entity.id
_entity.type
_entity.pdbx_description
1 polymer ?
#
loop_
_entity_poly.entity_id
_entity_poly.type
_entity_poly.pdbx_seq_one_letter_code
_entity_poly.pdbx_strand_id
1 'polypeptide(L)'
;MNALTAVQNNAVDSGQDYSGFTLIPSAQSPRLLELTFTEQTTKQFLAQVAEWPVQALEYKSFLRFRVGKILDDLCANQLQPLLLKTLLNRAEGALL
;
A
#
# COMPACT_ATOMS: atom_id res chain seq x y z
N MET A 1 12.44 18.83 7.49
CA MET A 1 11.68 18.22 6.38
C MET A 1 11.02 16.96 6.90
N ASN A 2 9.69 16.85 6.86
CA ASN A 2 9.01 15.60 7.21
C ASN A 2 8.83 14.73 5.95
N ALA A 3 8.67 13.42 6.09
CA ALA A 3 8.52 12.50 4.95
C ALA A 3 7.33 12.86 4.02
N LEU A 4 6.31 13.54 4.56
CA LEU A 4 5.13 13.99 3.82
C LEU A 4 5.40 15.20 2.91
N THR A 5 6.45 15.98 3.17
CA THR A 5 6.83 17.15 2.36
C THR A 5 7.61 16.75 1.10
N ALA A 6 8.15 15.53 1.05
CA ALA A 6 9.01 15.06 -0.04
C ALA A 6 8.24 14.38 -1.19
N VAL A 7 6.93 14.14 -1.04
CA VAL A 7 6.12 13.45 -2.05
C VAL A 7 5.80 14.42 -3.18
N GLN A 8 6.33 14.14 -4.38
CA GLN A 8 6.07 14.92 -5.58
C GLN A 8 4.67 14.58 -6.13
N ASN A 9 3.82 15.61 -6.29
CA ASN A 9 2.50 15.52 -6.90
C ASN A 9 2.61 15.41 -8.42
N ASN A 10 2.88 14.22 -8.94
CA ASN A 10 2.64 13.89 -10.34
C ASN A 10 1.44 12.94 -10.42
N ALA A 11 0.66 12.95 -11.51
CA ALA A 11 -0.43 11.99 -11.68
C ALA A 11 0.07 10.54 -11.55
N VAL A 12 -0.75 9.63 -11.02
CA VAL A 12 -0.45 8.20 -11.06
C VAL A 12 -0.81 7.70 -12.45
N ASP A 13 0.18 7.16 -13.18
CA ASP A 13 -0.06 6.61 -14.50
C ASP A 13 -0.86 5.31 -14.33
N SER A 14 -2.09 5.32 -14.84
CA SER A 14 -3.06 4.26 -14.59
C SER A 14 -2.75 3.05 -15.47
N GLY A 15 -2.61 1.86 -14.87
CA GLY A 15 -2.22 0.63 -15.60
C GLY A 15 -0.73 0.26 -15.50
N GLN A 16 -0.03 0.72 -14.46
CA GLN A 16 1.32 0.24 -14.16
C GLN A 16 1.31 -1.06 -13.36
N ASP A 17 2.15 -2.00 -13.79
CA ASP A 17 2.55 -3.17 -12.99
C ASP A 17 3.59 -2.73 -11.96
N TYR A 18 3.19 -2.74 -10.68
CA TYR A 18 4.11 -2.55 -9.56
C TYR A 18 4.66 -3.89 -9.10
N SER A 19 5.75 -3.86 -8.33
CA SER A 19 6.27 -5.08 -7.71
C SER A 19 5.29 -5.60 -6.66
N GLY A 20 4.56 -6.67 -6.99
CA GLY A 20 3.69 -7.39 -6.04
C GLY A 20 2.23 -6.92 -5.99
N PHE A 21 1.84 -5.90 -6.76
CA PHE A 21 0.45 -5.44 -6.88
C PHE A 21 0.19 -4.74 -8.21
N THR A 22 -1.10 -4.67 -8.59
CA THR A 22 -1.58 -3.91 -9.75
C THR A 22 -2.42 -2.72 -9.28
N LEU A 23 -2.49 -1.67 -10.11
CA LEU A 23 -3.27 -0.48 -9.82
C LEU A 23 -4.03 0.00 -11.05
N ILE A 24 -5.36 0.00 -10.98
CA ILE A 24 -6.24 0.41 -12.08
C ILE A 24 -7.32 1.39 -11.59
N PRO A 25 -7.84 2.28 -12.43
CA PRO A 25 -9.01 3.09 -12.09
C PRO A 25 -10.24 2.20 -11.92
N SER A 26 -11.09 2.54 -10.95
CA SER A 26 -12.36 1.83 -10.75
C SER A 26 -13.35 2.12 -11.87
N ALA A 27 -14.33 1.24 -12.04
CA ALA A 27 -15.40 1.42 -13.02
C ALA A 27 -16.29 2.66 -12.73
N GLN A 28 -16.33 3.12 -11.47
CA GLN A 28 -17.23 4.19 -11.02
C GLN A 28 -16.59 5.57 -11.12
N SER A 29 -15.27 5.68 -10.92
CA SER A 29 -14.59 6.97 -10.89
C SER A 29 -13.09 6.82 -11.15
N PRO A 30 -12.49 7.65 -12.02
CA PRO A 30 -11.03 7.67 -12.18
C PRO A 30 -10.29 8.19 -10.94
N ARG A 31 -11.02 8.73 -9.94
CA ARG A 31 -10.44 9.18 -8.66
C ARG A 31 -10.29 8.06 -7.63
N LEU A 32 -10.98 6.94 -7.85
CA LEU A 32 -10.91 5.74 -7.04
C LEU A 32 -10.02 4.74 -7.77
N LEU A 33 -8.91 4.34 -7.15
CA LEU A 33 -8.00 3.35 -7.72
C LEU A 33 -8.17 2.01 -6.99
N GLU A 34 -8.29 0.92 -7.75
CA GLU A 34 -8.34 -0.44 -7.23
C GLU A 34 -6.92 -0.98 -7.15
N LEU A 35 -6.46 -1.31 -5.95
CA LEU A 35 -5.14 -1.87 -5.69
C LEU A 35 -5.29 -3.35 -5.33
N THR A 36 -4.79 -4.22 -6.21
CA THR A 36 -4.87 -5.67 -5.98
C THR A 36 -3.48 -6.25 -5.78
N PHE A 37 -3.22 -6.81 -4.59
CA PHE A 37 -2.00 -7.57 -4.34
C PHE A 37 -2.03 -8.90 -5.11
N THR A 38 -0.86 -9.31 -5.63
CA THR A 38 -0.75 -10.61 -6.28
C THR A 38 -0.94 -11.76 -5.29
N GLU A 39 -1.30 -12.93 -5.79
CA GLU A 39 -1.40 -14.15 -4.98
C GLU A 39 -0.07 -14.45 -4.26
N GLN A 40 1.05 -14.25 -4.94
CA GLN A 40 2.39 -14.48 -4.39
C GLN A 40 2.67 -13.56 -3.20
N THR A 41 2.47 -12.24 -3.36
CA THR A 41 2.66 -11.26 -2.26
C THR A 41 1.74 -11.58 -1.09
N THR A 42 0.48 -11.91 -1.37
CA THR A 42 -0.52 -12.26 -0.34
C THR A 42 -0.07 -13.47 0.49
N LYS A 43 0.35 -14.56 -0.18
CA LYS A 43 0.83 -15.78 0.52
C LYS A 43 2.07 -15.51 1.35
N GLN A 44 3.04 -14.77 0.82
CA GLN A 44 4.28 -14.46 1.52
C GLN A 44 4.02 -13.54 2.74
N PHE A 45 3.14 -12.55 2.59
CA PHE A 45 2.75 -11.68 3.68
C PHE A 45 2.14 -12.48 4.83
N LEU A 46 1.10 -13.29 4.54
CA LEU A 46 0.43 -14.12 5.55
C LEU A 46 1.39 -15.08 6.25
N ALA A 47 2.32 -15.68 5.51
CA ALA A 47 3.33 -16.57 6.10
C ALA A 47 4.27 -15.83 7.07
N GLN A 48 4.71 -14.61 6.73
CA GLN A 48 5.62 -13.83 7.57
C GLN A 48 4.96 -13.21 8.80
N VAL A 49 3.65 -12.94 8.77
CA VAL A 49 2.93 -12.36 9.92
C VAL A 49 2.23 -13.40 10.79
N ALA A 50 2.29 -14.69 10.43
CA ALA A 50 1.57 -15.77 11.11
C ALA A 50 1.90 -15.91 12.61
N GLU A 51 3.10 -15.49 13.04
CA GLU A 51 3.50 -15.53 14.45
C GLU A 51 2.78 -14.48 15.34
N TRP A 52 2.16 -13.46 14.74
CA TRP A 52 1.44 -12.40 15.47
C TRP A 52 -0.06 -12.48 15.22
N PRO A 53 -0.85 -13.08 16.14
CA PRO A 53 -2.30 -13.04 16.02
C PRO A 53 -2.78 -11.59 16.21
N VAL A 54 -4.01 -11.29 15.76
CA VAL A 54 -4.56 -9.91 15.79
C VAL A 54 -4.48 -9.29 17.19
N GLN A 55 -4.67 -10.06 18.26
CA GLN A 55 -4.57 -9.60 19.64
C GLN A 55 -3.16 -9.08 19.95
N ALA A 56 -2.10 -9.67 19.38
CA ALA A 56 -0.75 -9.14 19.56
C ALA A 56 -0.61 -7.72 18.99
N LEU A 57 -1.26 -7.42 17.86
CA LEU A 57 -1.26 -6.10 17.23
C LEU A 57 -2.09 -5.08 18.04
N GLU A 58 -3.13 -5.54 18.74
CA GLU A 58 -3.93 -4.73 19.66
C GLU A 58 -3.08 -4.27 20.85
N TYR A 59 -2.41 -5.22 21.52
CA TYR A 59 -1.65 -4.97 22.75
C TYR A 59 -0.27 -4.35 22.52
N LYS A 60 0.40 -4.64 21.39
CA LYS A 60 1.75 -4.14 21.08
C LYS A 60 1.71 -3.30 19.81
N SER A 61 1.45 -2.00 19.96
CA SER A 61 1.25 -1.07 18.85
C SER A 61 2.39 -1.04 17.82
N PHE A 62 3.64 -1.27 18.23
CA PHE A 62 4.78 -1.33 17.30
C PHE A 62 4.63 -2.46 16.25
N LEU A 63 3.88 -3.53 16.56
CA LEU A 63 3.60 -4.60 15.60
C LEU A 63 2.76 -4.12 14.42
N ARG A 64 1.91 -3.11 14.60
CA ARG A 64 1.13 -2.49 13.50
C ARG A 64 2.06 -1.89 12.45
N PHE A 65 3.13 -1.23 12.88
CA PHE A 65 4.15 -0.70 11.98
C PHE A 65 5.05 -1.80 11.41
N ARG A 66 5.35 -2.85 12.19
CA ARG A 66 6.13 -3.99 11.72
C ARG A 66 5.43 -4.73 10.58
N VAL A 67 4.14 -5.04 10.71
CA VAL A 67 3.39 -5.71 9.63
C VAL A 67 3.26 -4.81 8.41
N GLY A 68 3.09 -3.50 8.61
CA GLY A 68 3.13 -2.52 7.51
C GLY A 68 4.47 -2.52 6.77
N LYS A 69 5.59 -2.57 7.50
CA LYS A 69 6.93 -2.68 6.92
C LYS A 69 7.12 -3.98 6.13
N ILE A 70 6.68 -5.12 6.67
CA ILE A 70 6.79 -6.42 5.99
C ILE A 70 6.05 -6.40 4.65
N LEU A 71 4.83 -5.85 4.60
CA LEU A 71 4.07 -5.75 3.36
C LEU A 71 4.74 -4.83 2.33
N ASP A 72 5.28 -3.70 2.77
CA ASP A 72 6.01 -2.78 1.90
C ASP A 72 7.32 -3.38 1.37
N ASP A 73 8.09 -4.08 2.22
CA ASP A 73 9.32 -4.77 1.84
C ASP A 73 9.05 -5.86 0.78
N LEU A 74 7.93 -6.60 0.91
CA LEU A 74 7.48 -7.57 -0.10
C LEU A 74 7.10 -6.92 -1.44
N CYS A 75 6.75 -5.63 -1.42
CA CYS A 75 6.44 -4.84 -2.61
C CYS A 75 7.63 -3.99 -3.08
N ALA A 76 8.86 -4.41 -2.74
CA ALA A 76 10.11 -3.70 -3.08
C ALA A 76 10.12 -2.22 -2.65
N ASN A 77 9.48 -1.92 -1.52
CA ASN A 77 9.31 -0.57 -0.97
C ASN A 77 8.56 0.42 -1.88
N GLN A 78 7.75 -0.10 -2.82
CA GLN A 78 6.94 0.71 -3.74
C GLN A 78 5.54 1.02 -3.20
N LEU A 79 5.05 0.26 -2.20
CA LEU A 79 3.68 0.38 -1.70
C LEU A 79 3.51 1.67 -0.89
N GLN A 80 4.37 1.91 0.09
CA GLN A 80 4.30 3.11 0.95
C GLN A 80 4.30 4.43 0.15
N PRO A 81 5.25 4.69 -0.77
CA PRO A 81 5.24 5.94 -1.54
C PRO A 81 4.02 6.05 -2.45
N LEU A 82 3.52 4.95 -3.02
CA LEU A 82 2.30 4.95 -3.83
C LEU A 82 1.07 5.32 -3.00
N LEU A 83 0.85 4.68 -1.84
CA LEU A 83 -0.29 4.99 -0.97
C LEU A 83 -0.32 6.47 -0.57
N LEU A 84 0.84 7.03 -0.18
CA LEU A 84 0.94 8.46 0.17
C LEU A 84 0.65 9.35 -1.04
N LYS A 85 1.23 9.05 -2.20
CA LYS A 85 1.02 9.80 -3.44
C LYS A 85 -0.46 9.84 -3.81
N THR A 86 -1.14 8.70 -3.82
CA THR A 86 -2.56 8.60 -4.20
C THR A 86 -3.47 9.29 -3.19
N LEU A 87 -3.28 9.06 -1.89
CA LEU A 87 -4.16 9.62 -0.85
C LEU A 87 -4.00 11.13 -0.67
N LEU A 88 -2.80 11.67 -0.93
CA LEU A 88 -2.53 13.11 -0.87
C LEU A 88 -2.85 13.84 -2.18
N ASN A 89 -3.02 13.11 -3.29
CA ASN A 89 -3.38 13.70 -4.58
C ASN A 89 -4.84 14.13 -4.60
N ARG A 90 -5.07 15.45 -4.70
CA ARG A 90 -6.42 16.04 -4.77
C ARG A 90 -7.24 15.56 -5.98
N ALA A 91 -6.59 15.10 -7.05
CA ALA A 91 -7.26 14.54 -8.21
C ALA A 91 -7.78 13.10 -7.95
N GLU A 92 -7.16 12.36 -7.05
CA GLU A 92 -7.49 10.98 -6.66
C GLU A 92 -8.05 10.98 -5.23
N GLY A 93 -7.28 10.47 -4.25
CA GLY A 93 -7.62 10.53 -2.82
C GLY A 93 -8.34 9.30 -2.27
N ALA A 94 -8.56 8.25 -3.07
CA ALA A 94 -9.27 7.05 -2.64
C ALA A 94 -8.70 5.77 -3.26
N LEU A 95 -8.72 4.69 -2.47
CA LEU A 95 -8.27 3.34 -2.86
C LEU A 95 -9.34 2.31 -2.47
N LEU A 96 -9.46 1.24 -3.26
CA LEU A 96 -10.24 0.03 -2.97
C LEU A 96 -9.33 -1.19 -2.96
#